data_AF-A0A2H0PMW5-F1
#
_entry.id   AF-A0A2H0PMW5-F1
#
_cell.length_a   1.000
_cell.length_b   1.000
_cell.length_c   1.000
_cell.angle_alpha   90.00
_cell.angle_beta   90.00
_cell.angle_gamma   90.00
#
_symmetry.space_group_name_H-M   'P 1'
#
loop_
_entity.id
_entity.type
_entity.pdbx_description
1 polymer ?
#
loop_
_entity_poly.entity_id
_entity_poly.type
_entity_poly.pdbx_seq_one_letter_code
_entity_poly.pdbx_strand_id
1 'polypeptide(L)'
;MKKEYELSKLKKRPGKIKVDPEASKTPISIRLDAEVLADLRSEAERLGIPYQTFIGSVLHRFTSGDLVDLKSVDLKELLSRV
;
A
#
# COMPACT_ATOMS: atom_id res chain seq x y z
N MET A 1 30.45 -22.03 -8.27
CA MET A 1 29.16 -22.76 -8.20
C MET A 1 29.44 -24.22 -8.55
N LYS A 2 28.98 -25.18 -7.74
CA LYS A 2 29.24 -26.60 -8.01
C LYS A 2 28.44 -27.04 -9.26
N LYS A 3 29.06 -27.81 -10.16
CA LYS A 3 28.47 -28.29 -11.44
C LYS A 3 27.23 -29.17 -11.29
N GLU A 4 26.93 -29.60 -10.07
CA GLU A 4 25.85 -30.50 -9.69
C GLU A 4 24.46 -29.82 -9.66
N TYR A 5 24.41 -28.48 -9.70
CA TYR A 5 23.15 -27.75 -9.83
C TYR A 5 22.77 -27.57 -11.32
N GLU A 6 22.24 -28.63 -11.92
CA GLU A 6 21.54 -28.58 -13.21
C GLU A 6 20.19 -27.86 -13.02
N LEU A 7 20.20 -26.53 -13.07
CA LEU A 7 18.99 -25.67 -12.94
C LEU A 7 17.91 -26.03 -13.97
N SER A 8 18.29 -26.65 -15.08
CA SER A 8 17.44 -27.20 -16.14
C SER A 8 16.49 -28.31 -15.66
N LYS A 9 16.88 -29.04 -14.59
CA LYS A 9 16.10 -30.15 -14.01
C LYS A 9 15.19 -29.72 -12.85
N LEU A 10 15.23 -28.45 -12.45
CA LEU A 10 14.29 -27.93 -11.46
C LEU A 10 12.89 -27.89 -12.09
N LYS A 11 12.03 -28.82 -11.67
CA LYS A 11 10.62 -28.83 -12.06
C LYS A 11 10.00 -27.51 -11.62
N LYS A 12 9.64 -26.64 -12.57
CA LYS A 12 8.76 -25.49 -12.30
C LYS A 12 7.51 -26.05 -11.65
N ARG A 13 7.16 -25.54 -10.46
CA ARG A 13 5.97 -25.99 -9.72
C ARG A 13 4.76 -25.95 -10.66
N PRO A 14 4.11 -27.08 -10.96
CA PRO A 14 2.91 -27.07 -11.76
C PRO A 14 1.77 -26.45 -10.95
N GLY A 15 1.11 -25.45 -11.52
CA GLY A 15 -0.05 -24.78 -10.93
C GLY A 15 0.09 -23.26 -10.82
N LYS A 16 -1.06 -22.57 -10.78
CA LYS A 16 -1.10 -21.14 -10.46
C LYS A 16 -0.63 -20.96 -9.02
N ILE A 17 0.21 -19.94 -8.78
CA ILE A 17 0.60 -19.54 -7.43
C ILE A 17 -0.70 -19.27 -6.67
N LYS A 18 -0.97 -20.05 -5.62
CA LYS A 18 -2.11 -19.83 -4.72
C LYS A 18 -1.76 -18.64 -3.82
N VAL A 19 -1.71 -17.45 -4.38
CA VAL A 19 -1.78 -16.21 -3.61
C VAL A 19 -3.25 -15.95 -3.34
N ASP A 20 -3.60 -15.69 -2.08
CA ASP A 20 -4.91 -15.18 -1.75
C ASP A 20 -5.11 -13.86 -2.53
N PRO A 21 -6.15 -13.76 -3.38
CA PRO A 21 -6.40 -12.57 -4.17
C PRO A 21 -6.49 -11.29 -3.32
N GLU A 22 -7.02 -11.41 -2.10
CA GLU A 22 -7.19 -10.28 -1.17
C GLU A 22 -5.89 -9.89 -0.48
N ALA A 23 -4.93 -10.81 -0.36
CA ALA A 23 -3.61 -10.52 0.21
C ALA A 23 -2.63 -9.92 -0.82
N SER A 24 -2.97 -9.96 -2.10
CA SER A 24 -2.11 -9.44 -3.16
C SER A 24 -2.26 -7.93 -3.31
N LYS A 25 -1.15 -7.19 -3.25
CA LYS A 25 -1.15 -5.75 -3.53
C LYS A 25 -1.51 -5.51 -5.00
N THR A 26 -2.54 -4.70 -5.24
CA THR A 26 -2.91 -4.26 -6.59
C THR A 26 -2.17 -2.96 -6.93
N PRO A 27 -1.38 -2.91 -8.02
CA PRO A 27 -0.74 -1.68 -8.44
C PRO A 27 -1.80 -0.70 -8.98
N ILE A 28 -1.83 0.51 -8.43
CA ILE A 28 -2.74 1.59 -8.85
C ILE A 28 -1.92 2.80 -9.28
N SER A 29 -2.40 3.51 -10.29
CA SER A 29 -1.82 4.79 -10.74
C SER A 29 -2.75 5.92 -10.33
N ILE A 30 -2.23 6.88 -9.55
CA ILE A 30 -2.96 8.06 -9.07
C ILE A 30 -2.27 9.29 -9.64
N ARG A 31 -3.04 10.25 -10.16
CA ARG A 31 -2.53 11.57 -10.53
C ARG A 31 -2.63 12.48 -9.31
N LEU A 32 -1.54 13.14 -8.98
CA LEU A 32 -1.44 14.08 -7.86
C LEU A 32 -0.78 15.36 -8.35
N ASP A 33 -1.11 16.47 -7.71
CA ASP A 33 -0.40 17.73 -7.93
C ASP A 33 1.06 17.60 -7.49
N ALA A 34 1.93 18.35 -8.17
CA ALA A 34 3.38 18.26 -7.92
C ALA A 34 3.75 18.71 -6.50
N GLU A 35 3.05 19.71 -5.96
CA GLU A 35 3.22 20.21 -4.59
C GLU A 35 2.89 19.12 -3.56
N VAL A 36 1.72 18.50 -3.69
CA VAL A 36 1.27 17.39 -2.82
C VAL A 36 2.26 16.22 -2.86
N LEU A 37 2.78 15.88 -4.05
CA LEU A 37 3.77 14.82 -4.19
C LEU A 37 5.08 15.17 -3.46
N ALA A 38 5.52 16.43 -3.50
CA ALA A 38 6.73 16.89 -2.83
C ALA A 38 6.57 16.82 -1.30
N ASP A 39 5.43 17.25 -0.77
CA ASP A 39 5.13 17.20 0.66
C ASP A 39 5.14 15.78 1.20
N LEU A 40 4.47 14.86 0.49
CA LEU A 40 4.40 13.45 0.88
C LEU A 40 5.77 12.76 0.84
N ARG A 41 6.64 13.16 -0.09
CA ARG A 41 8.03 12.64 -0.14
C ARG A 41 8.87 13.20 1.00
N SER A 42 8.77 14.49 1.26
CA SER A 42 9.49 15.17 2.34
C SER A 42 9.13 14.57 3.69
N GLU A 43 7.84 14.29 3.90
CA GLU A 43 7.36 13.66 5.13
C GLU A 43 7.81 12.20 5.26
N ALA A 44 7.79 11.43 4.17
CA ALA A 44 8.33 10.07 4.16
C ALA A 44 9.83 10.05 4.49
N GLU A 45 10.60 10.99 3.95
CA GLU A 45 12.03 11.16 4.24
C GLU A 45 12.26 11.55 5.70
N ARG A 46 11.47 12.49 6.24
CA ARG A 46 11.51 12.89 7.65
C ARG A 46 11.25 11.72 8.59
N LEU A 47 10.35 10.81 8.22
CA LEU A 47 10.04 9.58 8.97
C LEU A 47 11.04 8.44 8.70
N GLY A 48 11.96 8.60 7.75
CA GLY A 48 12.95 7.59 7.37
C GLY A 48 12.35 6.35 6.69
N ILE A 49 11.18 6.48 6.05
CA ILE A 49 10.49 5.37 5.38
C ILE A 49 10.31 5.63 3.88
N PRO A 50 10.25 4.58 3.04
CA PRO A 50 9.99 4.77 1.61
C PRO A 50 8.62 5.42 1.35
N TYR A 51 8.56 6.33 0.38
CA TYR A 51 7.31 7.01 -0.04
C TYR A 51 6.14 6.02 -0.25
N GLN A 52 6.37 4.90 -0.94
CA GLN A 52 5.32 3.90 -1.19
C GLN A 52 4.79 3.26 0.11
N THR A 53 5.67 3.06 1.09
CA THR A 53 5.29 2.55 2.41
C THR A 53 4.51 3.60 3.18
N PHE A 54 4.95 4.87 3.12
CA PHE A 54 4.26 5.98 3.76
C PHE A 54 2.84 6.16 3.23
N ILE A 55 2.67 6.25 1.91
CA ILE A 55 1.36 6.35 1.25
C ILE A 55 0.46 5.17 1.64
N GLY A 56 1.00 3.96 1.60
CA GLY A 56 0.26 2.77 2.04
C GLY A 56 -0.22 2.88 3.49
N SER A 57 0.63 3.38 4.39
CA SER A 57 0.27 3.58 5.80
C SER A 57 -0.80 4.66 6.00
N VAL A 58 -0.76 5.73 5.19
CA VAL A 58 -1.75 6.82 5.25
C VAL A 58 -3.11 6.30 4.79
N LEU A 59 -3.15 5.61 3.63
CA LEU A 59 -4.38 5.01 3.12
C LEU A 59 -4.94 3.96 4.09
N HIS A 60 -4.09 3.11 4.65
CA HIS A 60 -4.51 2.11 5.63
C HIS A 60 -5.13 2.77 6.88
N ARG A 61 -4.43 3.74 7.48
CA ARG A 61 -4.92 4.47 8.66
C ARG A 61 -6.21 5.24 8.37
N PHE A 62 -6.34 5.81 7.18
CA PHE A 62 -7.58 6.45 6.75
C PHE A 62 -8.74 5.46 6.66
N THR A 63 -8.52 4.29 6.04
CA THR A 63 -9.57 3.25 5.94
C THR A 63 -9.90 2.57 7.27
N SER A 64 -8.92 2.46 8.17
CA SER A 64 -9.10 1.88 9.51
C SER A 64 -9.72 2.85 10.51
N GLY A 65 -9.80 4.14 10.18
CA GLY A 65 -10.32 5.20 11.07
C GLY A 65 -9.30 5.79 12.03
N ASP A 66 -8.02 5.39 11.96
CA ASP A 66 -6.94 5.94 12.79
C ASP A 66 -6.51 7.34 12.34
N LEU A 67 -6.74 7.68 11.07
CA LEU A 67 -6.49 9.01 10.53
C LEU A 67 -7.81 9.74 10.37
N VAL A 68 -8.16 10.54 11.37
CA VAL A 68 -9.36 11.39 11.37
C VAL A 68 -9.04 12.70 10.67
N ASP A 69 -9.74 13.00 9.58
CA ASP A 69 -9.71 14.33 9.00
C ASP A 69 -10.54 15.26 9.89
N LEU A 70 -9.84 16.14 10.62
CA LEU A 70 -10.41 17.12 11.54
C LEU A 70 -11.40 18.10 10.88
N LYS A 71 -11.35 18.24 9.55
CA LYS A 71 -12.27 19.09 8.78
C LYS A 71 -13.39 18.32 8.12
N SER A 72 -13.28 16.99 8.03
CA SER A 72 -14.38 16.15 7.56
C SER A 72 -15.39 16.01 8.69
N VAL A 73 -16.59 16.53 8.48
CA VAL A 73 -17.72 16.21 9.35
C VAL A 73 -17.88 14.70 9.32
N ASP A 74 -17.87 14.03 10.46
CA ASP A 74 -18.11 12.58 10.50
C ASP A 74 -19.54 12.33 10.04
N LEU A 75 -19.69 12.00 8.76
CA LEU A 75 -20.98 11.76 8.13
C LEU A 75 -21.71 10.59 8.80
N LYS A 76 -20.98 9.64 9.41
CA LYS A 76 -21.61 8.55 10.18
C LYS A 76 -22.18 9.08 11.50
N GLU A 77 -21.45 9.95 12.20
CA GLU A 77 -21.97 10.60 13.40
C GLU A 77 -23.22 11.44 13.08
N LEU A 78 -23.18 12.20 11.98
CA LEU A 78 -24.29 13.07 11.59
C LEU A 78 -25.54 12.30 11.14
N LEU A 79 -25.37 11.18 10.42
CA LEU A 79 -26.48 10.30 9.99
C LEU A 79 -27.04 9.44 11.14
N SER A 80 -26.25 9.19 12.20
CA SER A 80 -26.72 8.44 13.38
C SER A 80 -27.59 9.27 14.34
N ARG A 81 -27.61 10.60 14.17
CA ARG A 81 -28.37 11.56 14.99
C ARG A 81 -29.73 11.94 14.40
N VAL A 82 -30.08 11.41 13.22
CA VAL A 82 -31.38 11.58 12.53
C VAL A 82 -32.17 10.29 12.66
#